data_AF-B7PKE9-F1
#
_entry.id   AF-B7PKE9-F1
#
_cell.length_a   1.000
_cell.length_b   1.000
_cell.length_c   1.000
_cell.angle_alpha   90.00
_cell.angle_beta   90.00
_cell.angle_gamma   90.00
#
_symmetry.space_group_name_H-M   'P 1'
#
loop_
_entity.id
_entity.type
_entity.pdbx_description
1 polymer ?
#
loop_
_entity_poly.entity_id
_entity_poly.type
_entity_poly.pdbx_seq_one_letter_code
_entity_poly.pdbx_strand_id
1 'polypeptide(L)'
;MTTVLAVPVPRNFRRASLRSLRIRVGEYNLYQAELGHTSQDLVAERFLVHPRFGSPKRLSNDIGLVKLASEVPLSSYAVPACLPSPGDKRLYAAGKNGTVAGWGYVRELRLAKKQITVG
;
A
#
# COMPACT_ATOMS: atom_id res chain seq x y z
N MET A 1 -16.32 9.37 4.97
CA MET A 1 -15.17 9.48 4.05
C MET A 1 -14.76 8.07 3.59
N THR A 2 -13.89 7.91 2.60
CA THR A 2 -13.45 6.59 2.10
C THR A 2 -11.93 6.54 2.12
N THR A 3 -11.34 5.58 2.82
CA THR A 3 -9.88 5.42 2.85
C THR A 3 -9.40 4.55 1.70
N VAL A 4 -8.38 5.04 1.00
CA VAL A 4 -7.77 4.38 -0.15
C VAL A 4 -6.26 4.31 0.03
N LEU A 5 -5.68 3.14 -0.21
CA LEU A 5 -4.24 2.93 -0.19
C LEU A 5 -3.73 2.68 -1.60
N ALA A 6 -2.64 3.36 -1.97
CA ALA A 6 -1.95 3.10 -3.24
C ALA A 6 -0.90 2.02 -3.05
N VAL A 7 -0.95 0.97 -3.89
CA VAL A 7 -0.03 -0.18 -3.84
C VAL A 7 0.39 -0.60 -5.25
N PRO A 8 1.59 -1.17 -5.44
CA PRO A 8 1.96 -1.85 -6.68
C PRO A 8 1.02 -3.03 -6.98
N VAL A 9 0.82 -3.35 -8.26
CA VAL A 9 -0.09 -4.41 -8.70
C VAL A 9 0.65 -5.76 -8.75
N PRO A 10 0.23 -6.79 -7.99
CA PRO A 10 0.89 -8.09 -8.01
C PRO A 10 0.76 -8.78 -9.39
N ARG A 11 1.84 -9.35 -9.93
CA ARG A 11 1.88 -9.99 -11.27
C ARG A 11 0.91 -11.16 -11.43
N ASN A 12 0.53 -11.82 -10.33
CA ASN A 12 -0.41 -12.95 -10.29
C ASN A 12 -1.74 -12.59 -9.64
N PHE A 13 -2.15 -11.32 -9.70
CA PHE A 13 -3.44 -10.89 -9.19
C PHE A 13 -4.59 -11.46 -10.05
N ARG A 14 -4.91 -12.74 -9.82
CA ARG A 14 -6.22 -13.29 -10.12
C ARG A 14 -7.22 -12.57 -9.19
N ARG A 15 -8.50 -12.50 -9.56
CA ARG A 15 -9.60 -12.09 -8.65
C ARG A 15 -9.71 -13.06 -7.45
N ALA A 16 -8.65 -13.24 -6.69
CA ALA A 16 -8.66 -13.88 -5.40
C ALA A 16 -9.63 -13.07 -4.54
N SER A 17 -10.45 -13.77 -3.75
CA SER A 17 -11.49 -13.15 -2.94
C SER A 17 -10.90 -12.05 -2.04
N LEU A 18 -11.16 -10.80 -2.42
CA LEU A 18 -10.75 -9.59 -1.70
C LEU A 18 -11.22 -9.59 -0.24
N ARG A 19 -12.29 -10.34 0.06
CA ARG A 19 -12.83 -10.56 1.41
C ARG A 19 -11.80 -11.10 2.41
N SER A 20 -10.71 -11.68 1.91
CA SER A 20 -9.66 -12.25 2.74
C SER A 20 -8.36 -11.46 2.73
N LEU A 21 -8.30 -10.32 2.02
CA LEU A 21 -7.16 -9.41 2.04
C LEU A 21 -7.25 -8.51 3.27
N ARG A 22 -6.28 -8.67 4.17
CA ARG A 22 -6.09 -7.81 5.34
C ARG A 22 -5.08 -6.71 5.03
N ILE A 23 -5.31 -5.56 5.64
CA ILE A 23 -4.44 -4.40 5.54
C ILE A 23 -4.03 -4.05 6.97
N ARG A 24 -2.73 -4.12 7.27
CA ARG A 24 -2.17 -3.68 8.54
C ARG A 24 -1.56 -2.30 8.38
N VAL A 25 -1.89 -1.37 9.27
CA VAL A 25 -1.33 -0.01 9.29
C VAL A 25 -0.68 0.32 10.62
N GLY A 26 0.36 1.15 10.57
CA GLY A 26 1.12 1.61 11.73
C GLY A 26 1.81 0.47 12.45
N GLU A 27 2.42 -0.44 11.71
CA GLU A 27 3.28 -1.51 12.24
C GLU A 27 4.74 -1.06 12.22
N TYR A 28 5.54 -1.54 13.17
CA TYR A 28 6.99 -1.32 13.19
C TYR A 28 7.75 -2.66 13.25
N ASN A 29 7.43 -3.53 14.22
CA ASN A 29 8.04 -4.84 14.35
C ASN A 29 7.12 -5.99 13.86
N LEU A 30 7.43 -6.56 12.69
CA LEU A 30 6.64 -7.66 12.10
C LEU A 30 6.67 -8.97 12.90
N TYR A 31 7.59 -9.13 13.84
CA TYR A 31 7.84 -10.39 14.53
C TYR A 31 7.35 -10.39 15.98
N GLN A 32 7.07 -9.23 16.55
CA GLN A 32 6.74 -9.10 17.96
C GLN A 32 5.74 -7.97 18.20
N ALA A 33 4.71 -8.25 19.01
CA ALA A 33 3.81 -7.22 19.48
C ALA A 33 4.53 -6.27 20.45
N GLU A 34 4.34 -4.97 20.25
CA GLU A 34 5.01 -3.94 21.03
C GLU A 34 4.04 -3.32 22.05
N LEU A 35 4.49 -3.22 23.31
CA LEU A 35 3.72 -2.58 24.37
C LEU A 35 3.55 -1.08 24.09
N GLY A 36 2.30 -0.60 24.06
CA GLY A 36 1.99 0.80 23.77
C GLY A 36 1.97 1.17 22.28
N HIS A 37 2.30 0.22 21.39
CA HIS A 37 2.16 0.38 19.95
C HIS A 37 0.88 -0.31 19.49
N THR A 38 0.07 0.38 18.68
CA THR A 38 -1.21 -0.16 18.20
C THR A 38 -1.21 -0.17 16.68
N SER A 39 -0.77 -1.29 16.11
CA SER A 39 -1.03 -1.59 14.71
C SER A 39 -2.49 -1.97 14.52
N GLN A 40 -3.05 -1.65 13.35
CA GLN A 40 -4.48 -1.81 13.09
C GLN A 40 -4.70 -2.70 11.88
N ASP A 41 -5.46 -3.78 12.05
CA ASP A 41 -5.84 -4.70 10.99
C ASP A 41 -7.22 -4.37 10.43
N LEU A 42 -7.26 -4.10 9.12
CA LEU A 42 -8.42 -3.64 8.39
C LEU A 42 -8.74 -4.60 7.23
N VAL A 43 -9.97 -4.56 6.75
CA VAL A 43 -10.43 -5.41 5.65
C VAL A 43 -10.52 -4.59 4.36
N ALA A 44 -9.99 -5.14 3.27
CA ALA A 44 -10.18 -4.56 1.95
C ALA A 44 -11.61 -4.79 1.45
N GLU A 45 -12.28 -3.72 1.03
CA GLU A 45 -13.56 -3.79 0.33
C GLU A 45 -13.34 -4.12 -1.16
N ARG A 46 -12.42 -3.38 -1.80
CA ARG A 46 -12.18 -3.45 -3.25
C ARG A 46 -10.71 -3.22 -3.58
N PHE A 47 -10.25 -3.84 -4.67
CA PHE A 47 -8.96 -3.55 -5.31
C PHE A 47 -9.23 -3.02 -6.71
N LEU A 48 -8.73 -1.83 -7.00
CA LEU A 48 -8.94 -1.09 -8.24
C LEU A 48 -7.59 -1.00 -8.96
N VAL A 49 -7.42 -1.79 -10.01
CA VAL A 49 -6.21 -1.76 -10.85
C VAL A 49 -6.29 -0.56 -11.79
N HIS A 50 -5.18 0.15 -12.00
CA HIS A 50 -5.14 1.20 -13.00
C HIS A 50 -5.57 0.66 -14.38
N PRO A 51 -6.50 1.30 -15.12
CA PRO A 51 -7.06 0.75 -16.36
C PRO A 51 -6.02 0.44 -17.45
N ARG A 52 -4.88 1.13 -17.42
CA ARG A 52 -3.76 0.96 -18.37
C ARG A 52 -2.57 0.19 -17.81
N PHE A 53 -2.74 -0.56 -16.71
CA PHE A 53 -1.67 -1.41 -16.18
C PHE A 53 -1.10 -2.34 -17.26
N GLY A 54 0.22 -2.41 -17.38
CA GLY A 54 0.92 -3.25 -18.36
C GLY A 54 0.91 -2.74 -19.80
N SER A 55 0.40 -1.54 -20.06
CA SER A 55 0.39 -0.89 -21.38
C SER A 55 1.06 0.49 -21.32
N PRO A 56 1.97 0.86 -22.24
CA PRO A 56 2.32 0.14 -23.47
C PRO A 56 3.35 -1.00 -23.28
N LYS A 57 4.04 -1.06 -22.14
CA LYS A 57 5.02 -2.10 -21.83
C LYS A 57 4.70 -2.76 -20.49
N ARG A 58 5.25 -3.94 -20.24
CA ARG A 58 5.16 -4.61 -18.94
C ARG A 58 5.54 -3.64 -17.81
N LEU A 59 4.77 -3.66 -16.72
CA LEU A 59 4.91 -2.76 -15.55
C LEU A 59 4.65 -1.26 -15.82
N SER A 60 4.16 -0.88 -17.01
CA SER A 60 3.65 0.48 -17.20
C SER A 60 2.39 0.69 -16.36
N ASN A 61 2.26 1.86 -15.74
CA ASN A 61 1.14 2.20 -14.84
C ASN A 61 0.96 1.18 -13.70
N ASP A 62 2.06 0.76 -13.08
CA ASP A 62 2.07 -0.17 -11.94
C ASP A 62 1.56 0.50 -10.66
N ILE A 63 0.26 0.75 -10.63
CA ILE A 63 -0.46 1.32 -9.50
C ILE A 63 -1.85 0.69 -9.39
N GLY A 64 -2.20 0.31 -8.17
CA GLY A 64 -3.52 -0.14 -7.76
C GLY A 64 -3.96 0.61 -6.51
N LEU A 65 -5.28 0.70 -6.33
CA LEU A 65 -5.90 1.32 -5.16
C LEU A 65 -6.68 0.26 -4.38
N VAL A 66 -6.44 0.19 -3.07
CA VAL A 66 -7.23 -0.63 -2.14
C VAL A 66 -8.23 0.28 -1.44
N LYS A 67 -9.52 0.05 -1.68
CA LYS A 67 -10.59 0.66 -0.89
C LYS A 67 -10.82 -0.18 0.36
N LEU A 68 -10.76 0.44 1.53
CA LEU A 68 -11.01 -0.23 2.81
C LEU A 68 -12.51 -0.29 3.12
N ALA A 69 -12.92 -1.33 3.85
CA ALA A 69 -14.31 -1.52 4.28
C ALA A 69 -14.73 -0.55 5.40
N SER A 70 -13.75 0.02 6.11
CA SER A 70 -13.92 1.05 7.13
C SER A 70 -12.82 2.10 7.01
N GLU A 71 -13.05 3.26 7.59
CA GLU A 71 -12.01 4.28 7.72
C GLU A 71 -10.85 3.78 8.58
N VAL A 72 -9.66 4.35 8.36
CA VAL A 72 -8.48 4.12 9.21
C VAL A 72 -8.52 5.12 10.37
N PRO A 73 -8.62 4.66 11.62
CA PRO A 73 -8.38 5.52 12.77
C PRO A 73 -6.97 6.10 12.72
N LEU A 74 -6.86 7.42 12.65
CA LEU A 74 -5.57 8.10 12.67
C LEU A 74 -4.94 8.05 14.06
N SER A 75 -3.62 7.89 14.11
CA SER A 75 -2.85 7.87 15.35
C SER A 75 -1.44 8.41 15.11
N SER A 76 -0.62 8.48 16.16
CA SER A 76 0.82 8.79 16.05
C SER A 76 1.59 7.78 15.18
N TYR A 77 1.01 6.60 14.91
CA TYR A 77 1.61 5.53 14.10
C TYR A 77 0.89 5.33 12.76
N ALA A 78 -0.26 5.98 12.53
CA ALA A 78 -1.05 5.82 11.31
C ALA A 78 -1.50 7.18 10.80
N VAL A 79 -0.75 7.73 9.84
CA VAL A 79 -1.05 9.01 9.17
C VAL A 79 -0.95 8.85 7.64
N PRO A 80 -1.78 9.55 6.86
CA PRO A 80 -1.71 9.49 5.42
C PRO A 80 -0.48 10.22 4.89
N ALA A 81 0.15 9.64 3.86
CA ALA A 81 1.17 10.35 3.08
C ALA A 81 0.52 11.38 2.14
N CYS A 82 1.22 12.49 1.89
CA CYS A 82 0.77 13.51 0.95
C CYS A 82 0.89 13.02 -0.50
N LEU A 83 -0.10 13.38 -1.34
CA LEU A 83 -0.01 13.22 -2.79
C LEU A 83 0.57 14.49 -3.43
N PRO A 84 1.41 14.35 -4.46
CA PRO A 84 1.93 15.49 -5.19
C PRO A 84 0.84 16.16 -6.02
N SER A 85 0.94 17.49 -6.21
CA SER A 85 0.13 18.19 -7.19
C SER A 85 0.47 17.72 -8.61
N PRO A 86 -0.52 17.65 -9.52
CA PRO A 86 -0.26 17.29 -10.91
C PRO A 86 0.84 18.17 -11.53
N GLY A 87 1.90 17.55 -12.03
CA GLY A 87 3.00 18.25 -12.71
C GLY A 87 4.04 18.90 -11.78
N ASP A 88 4.03 18.64 -10.47
CA ASP A 88 5.07 19.15 -9.56
C ASP A 88 6.43 18.45 -9.78
N LYS A 89 7.23 19.04 -10.67
CA LYS A 89 8.56 18.56 -11.05
C LYS A 89 9.61 18.69 -9.93
N ARG A 90 9.33 19.46 -8.87
CA ARG A 90 10.31 19.72 -7.81
C ARG A 90 10.63 18.46 -7.00
N LEU A 91 9.65 17.58 -6.86
CA LEU A 91 9.74 16.35 -6.07
C LEU A 91 10.65 15.28 -6.68
N TYR A 92 10.89 15.34 -7.99
CA TYR A 92 11.72 14.38 -8.74
C TYR A 92 12.81 15.07 -9.57
N ALA A 93 13.21 16.27 -9.15
CA ALA A 93 14.32 16.98 -9.76
C ALA A 93 15.65 16.25 -9.51
N ALA A 94 16.56 16.30 -10.48
CA ALA A 94 17.89 15.74 -10.35
C ALA A 94 18.64 16.37 -9.15
N GLY A 95 19.46 15.56 -8.46
CA GLY A 95 20.22 16.01 -7.28
C GLY A 95 19.41 16.06 -5.98
N LYS A 96 18.16 15.59 -5.98
CA LYS A 96 17.36 15.41 -4.75
C LYS A 96 17.44 13.96 -4.26
N ASN A 97 17.57 13.79 -2.95
CA ASN A 97 17.50 12.48 -2.31
C ASN A 97 16.05 12.09 -2.05
N GLY A 98 15.72 10.83 -2.27
CA GLY A 98 14.46 10.22 -1.86
C GLY A 98 14.68 9.23 -0.72
N THR A 99 13.67 9.06 0.13
CA THR A 99 13.68 8.06 1.21
C THR A 99 12.84 6.86 0.80
N VAL A 100 13.39 5.66 0.98
CA VAL A 100 12.67 4.40 0.80
C VAL A 100 12.55 3.73 2.17
N ALA A 101 11.32 3.38 2.56
CA ALA A 101 11.03 2.72 3.83
C ALA A 101 10.25 1.43 3.60
N GLY A 102 10.47 0.44 4.47
CA GLY A 102 9.76 -0.83 4.47
C GLY A 102 10.60 -1.98 5.04
N TRP A 103 10.00 -3.16 5.13
CA TRP A 103 10.61 -4.34 5.75
C TRP A 103 11.41 -5.24 4.79
N GLY A 104 11.85 -4.70 3.65
CA GLY A 104 12.75 -5.43 2.76
C GLY A 104 12.15 -6.69 2.13
N TYR A 105 10.85 -6.70 1.80
CA TYR A 105 10.24 -7.76 0.99
C TYR A 105 10.80 -7.71 -0.45
N VAL A 106 11.97 -8.34 -0.65
CA VAL A 106 12.70 -8.38 -1.93
C VAL A 106 12.16 -9.40 -2.92
N ARG A 107 11.27 -10.29 -2.48
CA ARG A 107 10.53 -11.20 -3.36
C ARG A 107 9.09 -10.75 -3.43
N GLU A 108 8.53 -10.80 -4.62
CA GLU A 108 7.11 -10.51 -4.85
C GLU A 108 6.27 -11.26 -3.83
N LEU A 109 5.36 -10.55 -3.15
CA LEU A 109 4.44 -11.16 -2.18
C LEU A 109 3.70 -12.29 -2.90
N ARG A 110 4.09 -13.54 -2.61
CA ARG A 110 3.20 -14.66 -2.86
C ARG A 110 1.96 -14.34 -2.03
N LEU A 111 0.85 -14.05 -2.71
CA LEU A 111 -0.49 -13.83 -2.14
C LEU A 111 -0.96 -14.99 -1.23
N ALA A 112 -0.14 -16.03 -1.01
CA ALA A 112 -0.26 -17.00 0.06
C ALA A 112 -0.43 -16.33 1.44
N LYS A 113 0.23 -15.19 1.69
CA LYS A 113 -0.14 -14.29 2.80
C LYS A 113 -1.04 -13.19 2.25
N LYS A 114 -2.33 -13.25 2.58
CA LYS A 114 -3.33 -12.25 2.17
C LYS A 114 -3.28 -11.02 3.08
N GLN A 115 -2.11 -10.43 3.23
CA GLN A 115 -1.90 -9.26 4.08
C GLN A 115 -0.95 -8.26 3.41
N ILE A 116 -1.32 -6.98 3.44
CA ILE A 116 -0.45 -5.85 3.08
C ILE A 116 -0.19 -5.08 4.39
N THR A 117 1.07 -4.78 4.68
CA THR A 117 1.46 -4.04 5.89
C THR A 117 2.06 -2.69 5.50
N VAL A 118 1.65 -1.64 6.22
CA VAL A 118 2.08 -0.25 6.07
C VAL A 118 2.54 0.24 7.45
N GLY A 119 3.68 0.93 7.47
CA GLY A 119 4.28 1.51 8.70
C GLY A 119 4.14 3.01 8.76
#